data_AF-W0RCC0-F1
#
_entry.id   AF-W0RCC0-F1
#
_cell.length_a   1.000
_cell.length_b   1.000
_cell.length_c   1.000
_cell.angle_alpha   90.00
_cell.angle_beta   90.00
_cell.angle_gamma   90.00
#
_symmetry.space_group_name_H-M   'P 1'
#
loop_
_entity.id
_entity.type
_entity.pdbx_description
1 polymer ?
#
loop_
_entity_poly.entity_id
_entity_poly.type
_entity_poly.pdbx_seq_one_letter_code
_entity_poly.pdbx_strand_id
1 'polypeptide(L)'
;MNTRALAIASTVGTVLQVAMVVAGHSSPAVKALFAVGGMGLSLVAGVLYARLAPGATRGDAAVGGLLAGAICAFLGILVSHLLGDVPTSLLALGTVSSAVTGAIGGLLGMLGRPKLATAR
;
A
#
# COMPACT_ATOMS: atom_id res chain seq x y z
N MET A 1 -14.83 9.23 1.43
CA MET A 1 -13.36 9.02 1.32
C MET A 1 -12.58 10.14 2.00
N ASN A 2 -11.62 9.81 2.89
CA ASN A 2 -10.84 10.79 3.67
C ASN A 2 -9.49 11.06 2.99
N THR A 3 -9.34 12.24 2.39
CA THR A 3 -8.14 12.64 1.62
C THR A 3 -6.89 12.74 2.47
N ARG A 4 -6.98 13.22 3.71
CA ARG A 4 -5.84 13.29 4.64
C ARG A 4 -5.32 11.90 5.00
N ALA A 5 -6.22 10.98 5.30
CA ALA A 5 -5.85 9.60 5.60
C ALA A 5 -5.19 8.92 4.39
N LEU A 6 -5.71 9.18 3.18
CA LEU A 6 -5.15 8.67 1.94
C LEU A 6 -3.75 9.23 1.69
N ALA A 7 -3.56 10.54 1.85
CA ALA A 7 -2.25 11.16 1.68
C ALA A 7 -1.21 10.56 2.63
N ILE A 8 -1.54 10.45 3.93
CA ILE A 8 -0.62 9.87 4.93
C ILE A 8 -0.30 8.39 4.59
N ALA A 9 -1.32 7.59 4.30
CA ALA A 9 -1.14 6.17 4.00
C ALA A 9 -0.29 5.95 2.73
N SER A 10 -0.56 6.70 1.67
CA SER A 10 0.20 6.65 0.42
C SER A 10 1.64 7.12 0.62
N THR A 11 1.86 8.22 1.37
CA THR A 11 3.22 8.71 1.67
C THR A 11 4.01 7.69 2.46
N VAL A 12 3.45 7.14 3.55
CA VAL A 12 4.14 6.13 4.36
C VAL A 12 4.43 4.88 3.54
N GLY A 13 3.45 4.37 2.78
CA GLY A 13 3.65 3.23 1.89
C GLY A 13 4.73 3.48 0.83
N THR A 14 4.75 4.68 0.24
CA THR A 14 5.72 5.06 -0.80
C THR A 14 7.13 5.12 -0.22
N VAL A 15 7.31 5.74 0.95
CA VAL A 15 8.61 5.81 1.62
C VAL A 15 9.15 4.41 1.91
N LEU A 16 8.29 3.51 2.41
CA LEU A 16 8.69 2.12 2.66
C LEU A 16 9.04 1.36 1.37
N GLN A 17 8.26 1.55 0.30
CA GLN A 17 8.53 0.95 -1.01
C GLN A 17 9.86 1.42 -1.59
N VAL A 18 10.13 2.73 -1.57
CA VAL A 18 11.40 3.29 -2.04
C VAL A 18 12.57 2.79 -1.19
N ALA A 19 12.42 2.76 0.14
CA ALA A 19 13.46 2.22 1.02
C ALA A 19 13.78 0.75 0.72
N MET A 20 12.75 -0.07 0.47
CA MET A 20 12.91 -1.47 0.07
C MET A 20 13.63 -1.59 -1.28
N VAL A 21 13.26 -0.76 -2.26
CA VAL A 21 13.88 -0.76 -3.60
C VAL A 21 15.36 -0.38 -3.51
N VAL A 22 15.70 0.68 -2.78
CA VAL A 22 17.09 1.11 -2.56
C VAL A 22 17.90 0.01 -1.86
N ALA A 23 17.33 -0.62 -0.84
CA ALA A 23 17.97 -1.75 -0.17
C ALA A 23 18.17 -2.96 -1.11
N GLY A 24 17.19 -3.23 -1.97
CA GLY A 24 17.26 -4.30 -2.96
C GLY A 24 18.25 -4.06 -4.08
N HIS A 25 18.49 -2.81 -4.47
CA HIS A 25 19.47 -2.48 -5.50
C HIS A 25 20.86 -3.06 -5.17
N SER A 26 21.24 -3.01 -3.89
CA SER A 26 22.55 -3.48 -3.42
C SER A 26 22.57 -4.96 -2.99
N SER A 27 21.41 -5.63 -2.91
CA SER A 27 21.29 -6.99 -2.37
C SER A 27 20.35 -7.88 -3.19
N PRO A 28 20.87 -8.91 -3.89
CA PRO A 28 20.06 -9.86 -4.66
C PRO A 28 19.00 -10.59 -3.81
N ALA A 29 19.30 -10.86 -2.53
CA ALA A 29 18.37 -11.49 -1.60
C ALA A 29 17.11 -10.62 -1.36
N VAL A 30 17.27 -9.30 -1.34
CA VAL A 30 16.15 -8.37 -1.16
C VAL A 30 15.38 -8.16 -2.47
N LYS A 31 16.04 -8.23 -3.64
CA LYS A 31 15.35 -8.24 -4.95
C LYS A 31 14.37 -9.40 -5.08
N ALA A 32 14.74 -10.58 -4.60
CA ALA A 32 13.85 -11.75 -4.58
C ALA A 32 12.56 -11.51 -3.76
N LEU A 33 12.60 -10.56 -2.82
CA LEU A 33 11.45 -10.20 -1.99
C LEU A 33 10.61 -9.08 -2.59
N PHE A 34 11.01 -8.39 -3.67
CA PHE A 34 10.29 -7.22 -4.21
C PHE A 34 8.80 -7.45 -4.43
N ALA A 35 8.41 -8.59 -4.99
CA ALA A 35 7.00 -8.90 -5.22
C ALA A 35 6.23 -9.07 -3.89
N VAL A 36 6.70 -9.96 -3.01
CA VAL A 36 6.00 -10.28 -1.75
C VAL A 36 6.06 -9.10 -0.77
N GLY A 37 7.23 -8.48 -0.62
CA GLY A 37 7.43 -7.32 0.25
C GLY A 37 6.70 -6.09 -0.25
N GLY A 38 6.72 -5.79 -1.55
CA GLY A 38 5.97 -4.67 -2.13
C GLY A 38 4.45 -4.81 -1.93
N MET A 39 3.91 -6.02 -2.10
CA MET A 39 2.51 -6.31 -1.78
C MET A 39 2.23 -6.20 -0.27
N GLY A 40 3.13 -6.68 0.58
CA GLY A 40 3.02 -6.56 2.04
C GLY A 40 3.00 -5.11 2.51
N LEU A 41 3.86 -4.25 1.96
CA LEU A 41 3.85 -2.81 2.24
C LEU A 41 2.56 -2.14 1.78
N SER A 42 2.01 -2.59 0.65
CA SER A 42 0.71 -2.11 0.14
C SER A 42 -0.45 -2.54 1.04
N LEU A 43 -0.39 -3.75 1.62
CA LEU A 43 -1.32 -4.18 2.66
C LEU A 43 -1.26 -3.27 3.89
N VAL A 44 -0.05 -2.95 4.36
CA VAL A 44 0.18 -2.05 5.51
C VAL A 44 -0.36 -0.65 5.21
N ALA A 45 -0.14 -0.12 4.01
CA ALA A 45 -0.71 1.17 3.58
C ALA A 45 -2.24 1.13 3.62
N GLY A 46 -2.85 0.04 3.15
CA GLY A 46 -4.30 -0.19 3.24
C GLY A 46 -4.81 -0.19 4.68
N VAL A 47 -4.16 -0.96 5.56
CA VAL A 47 -4.49 -1.01 7.00
C VAL A 47 -4.37 0.38 7.63
N LEU A 48 -3.33 1.13 7.29
CA LEU A 48 -3.06 2.46 7.82
C LEU A 48 -4.14 3.46 7.38
N TYR A 49 -4.55 3.45 6.10
CA TYR A 49 -5.68 4.25 5.63
C TYR A 49 -6.94 3.96 6.45
N ALA A 50 -7.26 2.66 6.61
CA ALA A 50 -8.38 2.22 7.41
C ALA A 50 -8.20 2.51 8.91
N ARG A 51 -7.03 2.82 9.44
CA ARG A 51 -6.91 3.29 10.83
C ARG A 51 -7.05 4.80 10.96
N LEU A 52 -6.66 5.55 9.94
CA LEU A 52 -6.63 7.01 9.93
C LEU A 52 -7.91 7.67 9.40
N ALA A 53 -8.84 6.90 8.82
CA ALA A 53 -10.12 7.40 8.28
C ALA A 53 -11.31 7.09 9.22
N PRO A 54 -11.46 7.79 10.37
CA PRO A 54 -12.57 7.54 11.30
C PRO A 54 -13.93 7.69 10.60
N GLY A 55 -14.87 6.80 10.91
CA GLY A 55 -16.21 6.76 10.31
C GLY A 55 -16.28 6.21 8.87
N ALA A 56 -15.16 5.84 8.24
CA ALA A 56 -15.17 5.28 6.89
C ALA A 56 -15.97 3.97 6.82
N THR A 57 -16.82 3.84 5.80
CA THR A 57 -17.55 2.61 5.50
C THR A 57 -16.61 1.50 5.02
N ARG A 58 -17.12 0.26 4.91
CA ARG A 58 -16.35 -0.85 4.31
C ARG A 58 -15.94 -0.55 2.86
N GLY A 59 -16.82 0.09 2.09
CA GLY A 59 -16.52 0.53 0.73
C GLY A 59 -15.42 1.60 0.71
N ASP A 60 -15.51 2.62 1.56
CA ASP A 60 -14.48 3.67 1.66
C ASP A 60 -13.11 3.10 2.07
N ALA A 61 -13.07 2.13 2.97
CA ALA A 61 -11.86 1.47 3.42
C ALA A 61 -11.21 0.63 2.32
N ALA A 62 -12.01 -0.14 1.59
CA ALA A 62 -11.53 -0.92 0.45
C ALA A 62 -10.99 -0.01 -0.67
N VAL A 63 -11.73 1.03 -1.06
CA VAL A 63 -11.31 1.96 -2.12
C VAL A 63 -10.10 2.78 -1.70
N GLY A 64 -10.07 3.31 -0.48
CA GLY A 64 -8.93 4.09 -0.01
C GLY A 64 -7.68 3.22 0.18
N GLY A 65 -7.83 1.97 0.65
CA GLY A 65 -6.73 1.02 0.69
C GLY A 65 -6.24 0.61 -0.69
N LEU A 66 -7.16 0.44 -1.65
CA LEU A 66 -6.84 0.18 -3.05
C LEU A 66 -5.97 1.30 -3.64
N LEU A 67 -6.43 2.54 -3.48
CA LEU A 67 -5.71 3.71 -3.98
C LEU A 67 -4.36 3.89 -3.28
N ALA A 68 -4.31 3.72 -1.95
CA ALA A 68 -3.06 3.80 -1.21
C ALA A 68 -2.04 2.77 -1.69
N GLY A 69 -2.47 1.50 -1.82
CA GLY A 69 -1.64 0.41 -2.33
C GLY A 69 -1.19 0.62 -3.77
N ALA A 70 -2.09 1.09 -4.65
CA ALA A 70 -1.76 1.38 -6.04
C ALA A 70 -0.72 2.50 -6.16
N ILE A 71 -0.94 3.62 -5.45
CA ILE A 71 -0.04 4.79 -5.50
C ILE A 71 1.34 4.42 -4.99
N CYS A 72 1.45 3.77 -3.83
CA CYS A 72 2.76 3.45 -3.28
C CYS A 72 3.51 2.40 -4.12
N ALA A 73 2.82 1.38 -4.62
CA ALA A 73 3.45 0.36 -5.46
C ALA A 73 3.87 0.91 -6.81
N PHE A 74 3.04 1.74 -7.45
CA PHE A 74 3.39 2.37 -8.71
C PHE A 74 4.68 3.20 -8.58
N LEU A 75 4.77 4.05 -7.56
CA LEU A 75 5.96 4.87 -7.34
C LEU A 75 7.20 4.03 -6.99
N GLY A 76 7.04 3.00 -6.14
CA GLY A 76 8.13 2.08 -5.81
C GLY A 76 8.66 1.32 -7.03
N ILE A 77 7.76 0.70 -7.81
CA ILE A 77 8.14 -0.08 -8.99
C ILE A 77 8.69 0.83 -10.09
N LEU A 78 8.17 2.06 -10.24
CA LEU A 78 8.72 3.05 -11.17
C LEU A 78 10.17 3.40 -10.81
N VAL A 79 10.46 3.66 -9.54
CA VAL A 79 11.85 3.91 -9.07
C VAL A 79 12.74 2.70 -9.36
N SER A 80 12.26 1.49 -9.05
CA SER A 80 12.97 0.23 -9.31
C SER A 80 13.22 -0.01 -10.81
N HIS A 81 12.27 0.38 -11.67
CA HIS A 81 12.41 0.34 -13.11
C HIS A 81 13.46 1.32 -13.63
N LEU A 82 13.47 2.56 -13.11
CA LEU A 82 14.47 3.57 -13.47
C LEU A 82 15.89 3.18 -13.02
N LEU A 83 16.00 2.42 -11.92
CA LEU A 83 17.25 1.81 -11.44
C LEU A 83 17.70 0.60 -12.28
N GLY A 84 16.89 0.13 -13.23
CA GLY A 84 17.17 -1.03 -14.07
C GLY A 84 16.95 -2.37 -13.37
N ASP A 85 16.35 -2.38 -12.18
CA ASP A 85 16.19 -3.59 -11.37
C ASP A 85 15.03 -4.49 -11.83
N VAL A 86 14.05 -3.93 -12.56
CA VAL A 86 12.78 -4.59 -12.83
C VAL A 86 12.23 -4.28 -14.24
N PRO A 87 11.72 -5.28 -14.99
CA PRO A 87 11.07 -5.06 -16.29
C PRO A 87 9.76 -4.27 -16.18
N THR A 88 9.40 -3.56 -17.26
CA THR A 88 8.16 -2.75 -17.37
C THR A 88 6.88 -3.55 -17.15
N SER A 89 6.88 -4.85 -17.46
CA SER A 89 5.74 -5.73 -17.23
C SER A 89 5.32 -5.82 -15.75
N LEU A 90 6.29 -5.75 -14.83
CA LEU A 90 6.03 -5.76 -13.39
C LEU A 90 5.47 -4.44 -12.88
N LEU A 91 5.61 -3.36 -13.64
CA LEU A 91 5.02 -2.06 -13.30
C LEU A 91 3.50 -2.13 -13.35
N ALA A 92 2.94 -2.70 -14.43
CA ALA A 92 1.51 -2.90 -14.55
C ALA A 92 1.01 -4.00 -13.60
N LEU A 93 1.59 -5.20 -13.66
CA LEU A 93 1.13 -6.35 -12.88
C LEU A 93 1.28 -6.11 -11.37
N GLY A 94 2.43 -5.58 -10.94
CA GLY A 94 2.74 -5.31 -9.54
C GLY A 94 1.91 -4.17 -8.95
N THR A 95 1.57 -3.16 -9.74
CA THR A 95 0.64 -2.10 -9.30
C THR A 95 -0.77 -2.65 -9.10
N VAL A 96 -1.26 -3.46 -10.05
CA VAL A 96 -2.61 -4.05 -9.96
C VAL A 96 -2.70 -5.02 -8.78
N SER A 97 -1.74 -5.92 -8.61
CA SER A 97 -1.73 -6.85 -7.47
C SER A 97 -1.62 -6.14 -6.13
N SER A 98 -0.81 -5.08 -6.05
CA SER A 98 -0.66 -4.26 -4.86
C SER A 98 -1.89 -3.41 -4.57
N ALA A 99 -2.62 -2.95 -5.59
CA ALA A 99 -3.89 -2.27 -5.42
C ALA A 99 -4.92 -3.20 -4.77
N VAL A 100 -5.03 -4.45 -5.25
CA VAL A 100 -5.92 -5.45 -4.65
C VAL A 100 -5.47 -5.77 -3.22
N THR A 101 -4.16 -5.91 -2.99
CA THR A 101 -3.62 -6.20 -1.66
C THR A 101 -3.85 -5.04 -0.68
N GLY A 102 -3.74 -3.80 -1.16
CA GLY A 102 -4.10 -2.59 -0.41
C GLY A 102 -5.59 -2.52 -0.09
N ALA A 103 -6.46 -2.93 -1.01
CA ALA A 103 -7.89 -3.04 -0.76
C ALA A 103 -8.19 -4.03 0.37
N ILE A 104 -7.53 -5.20 0.35
CA ILE A 104 -7.60 -6.21 1.41
C ILE A 104 -7.10 -5.62 2.74
N GLY A 105 -5.96 -4.92 2.71
CA GLY A 105 -5.43 -4.22 3.88
C GLY A 105 -6.42 -3.20 4.47
N GLY A 106 -7.10 -2.44 3.61
CA GLY A 106 -8.15 -1.51 4.01
C GLY A 106 -9.31 -2.20 4.73
N LEU A 107 -9.78 -3.33 4.20
CA LEU A 107 -10.83 -4.14 4.83
C LEU A 107 -10.36 -4.72 6.18
N LEU A 108 -9.15 -5.29 6.24
CA LEU A 108 -8.58 -5.85 7.46
C LEU A 108 -8.36 -4.79 8.54
N GLY A 109 -7.93 -3.58 8.16
CA GLY A 109 -7.73 -2.47 9.09
C GLY A 109 -9.01 -2.00 9.78
N MET A 110 -10.18 -2.35 9.25
CA MET A 110 -11.46 -2.10 9.91
C MET A 110 -11.79 -3.08 11.03
N LEU A 111 -11.29 -4.33 10.97
CA LEU A 111 -11.65 -5.38 11.94
C LEU A 111 -11.24 -5.03 13.37
N GLY A 112 -10.17 -4.26 13.53
CA GLY A 112 -9.71 -3.80 14.84
C GLY A 112 -10.08 -2.35 15.18
N ARG A 113 -11.05 -1.74 14.48
CA ARG A 113 -11.57 -0.44 14.91
C ARG A 113 -12.47 -0.67 16.14
N PRO A 114 -12.27 0.05 17.26
CA PRO A 114 -13.26 0.04 18.32
C PRO A 114 -14.58 0.48 17.70
N LYS A 115 -15.63 -0.33 17.85
CA LYS A 115 -17.00 0.10 17.52
C LYS A 115 -17.22 1.33 18.38
N LEU A 116 -17.26 2.52 17.78
CA LEU A 116 -17.73 3.70 18.48
C LEU A 116 -19.08 3.31 19.04
N ALA A 117 -19.13 3.18 20.37
CA ALA A 117 -20.33 2.82 21.07
C ALA A 117 -21.40 3.81 20.59
N THR A 118 -22.49 3.25 20.11
CA THR A 118 -23.75 3.93 19.87
C THR A 118 -24.22 4.51 21.22
N ALA A 119 -23.66 5.65 21.63
CA ALA A 119 -24.25 6.56 22.61
C ALA A 119 -24.94 7.64 21.75
N ARG A 120 -26.20 7.40 21.40
CA ARG A 120 -27.39 7.95 22.08
C ARG A 120 -27.37 9.47 22.09
#